data_AF-A0A2T5BU25-F1
#
_entry.id   AF-A0A2T5BU25-F1
#
_cell.length_a   1.000
_cell.length_b   1.000
_cell.length_c   1.000
_cell.angle_alpha   90.00
_cell.angle_beta   90.00
_cell.angle_gamma   90.00
#
_symmetry.space_group_name_H-M   'P 1'
#
loop_
_entity.id
_entity.type
_entity.pdbx_description
1 polymer ?
#
loop_
_entity_poly.entity_id
_entity_poly.type
_entity_poly.pdbx_seq_one_letter_code
_entity_poly.pdbx_strand_id
1 'polypeptide(L)'
;MSGTDKKLLARPCQPVNLFFTFPATGGQCCDITKGRRGMGKRDDLIAQYASDLKTKCGMQPDMELLTKVTIGCGPSIYNADAATVAATQPSELETVKNNFLIKKLGLRDGPELMQAINKVIDTYGRSERNKYRVVVYYMLVKHFGKEAAYA
;
A
#
# COMPACT_ATOMS: atom_id res chain seq x y z
N MET A 1 42.27 -1.64 2.47
CA MET A 1 42.48 -1.72 1.01
C MET A 1 41.67 -2.90 0.48
N SER A 2 40.47 -2.69 -0.07
CA SER A 2 40.16 -2.34 -1.47
C SER A 2 40.32 -3.52 -2.44
N GLY A 3 39.22 -3.93 -3.08
CA GLY A 3 39.18 -4.88 -4.20
C GLY A 3 37.90 -5.74 -4.17
N THR A 4 36.71 -5.25 -4.55
CA THR A 4 36.07 -5.37 -5.90
C THR A 4 36.26 -6.70 -6.61
N ASP A 5 35.15 -7.43 -6.85
CA ASP A 5 34.78 -8.07 -8.13
C ASP A 5 33.37 -8.72 -7.99
N LYS A 6 32.31 -8.11 -8.51
CA LYS A 6 31.79 -8.26 -9.89
C LYS A 6 31.54 -9.73 -10.31
N LYS A 7 30.35 -10.24 -9.98
CA LYS A 7 29.63 -11.17 -10.87
C LYS A 7 28.26 -10.60 -11.21
N LEU A 8 28.26 -9.81 -12.27
CA LEU A 8 27.11 -9.53 -13.13
C LEU A 8 26.93 -10.72 -14.09
N LEU A 9 25.73 -10.84 -14.67
CA LEU A 9 25.22 -11.85 -15.62
C LEU A 9 24.56 -13.05 -14.92
N ALA A 10 23.32 -13.45 -15.20
CA ALA A 10 22.33 -12.99 -16.16
C ALA A 10 20.99 -13.62 -15.74
N ARG A 11 19.87 -12.90 -15.82
CA ARG A 11 18.58 -13.53 -16.12
C ARG A 11 17.77 -12.64 -17.07
N PRO A 12 17.23 -13.22 -18.16
CA PRO A 12 16.77 -12.51 -19.33
C PRO A 12 15.46 -11.76 -19.10
N CYS A 13 15.41 -10.53 -19.60
CA CYS A 13 14.18 -9.92 -20.09
C CYS A 13 13.52 -10.87 -21.08
N GLN A 14 12.23 -11.13 -20.92
CA GLN A 14 11.38 -11.64 -21.99
C GLN A 14 10.26 -10.63 -22.27
N PRO A 15 9.85 -10.48 -23.54
CA PRO A 15 9.16 -9.31 -24.03
C PRO A 15 7.65 -9.54 -24.23
N VAL A 16 6.92 -8.41 -24.18
CA VAL A 16 5.77 -7.98 -25.00
C VAL A 16 4.56 -8.90 -25.29
N ASN A 17 3.41 -8.25 -25.12
CA ASN A 17 2.17 -8.36 -25.89
C ASN A 17 1.25 -9.56 -25.67
N LEU A 18 0.15 -9.30 -24.95
CA LEU A 18 -1.16 -9.69 -25.45
C LEU A 18 -2.19 -8.59 -25.19
N PHE A 19 -2.45 -7.86 -26.28
CA PHE A 19 -3.70 -7.16 -26.57
C PHE A 19 -4.91 -7.95 -26.03
N PHE A 20 -5.64 -7.39 -25.08
CA PHE A 20 -7.05 -7.71 -24.89
C PHE A 20 -7.82 -6.40 -24.76
N THR A 21 -8.19 -5.88 -25.92
CA THR A 21 -9.31 -4.96 -26.11
C THR A 21 -10.59 -5.67 -25.65
N PHE A 22 -11.29 -5.11 -24.67
CA PHE A 22 -12.68 -5.47 -24.38
C PHE A 22 -13.55 -4.20 -24.34
N PRO A 23 -14.79 -4.27 -24.86
CA PRO A 23 -15.50 -3.13 -25.40
C PRO A 23 -16.34 -2.40 -24.36
N ALA A 24 -16.58 -1.12 -24.65
CA ALA A 24 -17.54 -0.27 -23.98
C ALA A 24 -18.98 -0.59 -24.43
N THR A 25 -19.82 -0.93 -23.45
CA THR A 25 -21.30 -0.95 -23.47
C THR A 25 -21.68 -0.65 -22.00
N GLY A 26 -22.46 0.34 -21.59
CA GLY A 26 -23.58 1.03 -22.23
C GLY A 26 -24.83 0.79 -21.37
N GLY A 27 -25.31 1.82 -20.63
CA GLY A 27 -26.60 1.83 -19.90
C GLY A 27 -26.63 1.00 -18.60
N GLN A 28 -27.40 1.29 -17.55
CA GLN A 28 -28.55 2.17 -17.39
C GLN A 28 -28.92 2.32 -15.90
N CYS A 29 -29.57 3.44 -15.59
CA CYS A 29 -30.62 3.65 -14.58
C CYS A 29 -30.35 3.44 -13.08
N CYS A 30 -30.60 4.55 -12.39
CA CYS A 30 -31.00 4.67 -10.99
C CYS A 30 -32.14 3.72 -10.61
N ASP A 31 -31.96 2.99 -9.51
CA ASP A 31 -33.09 2.50 -8.72
C ASP A 31 -32.89 2.78 -7.24
N ILE A 32 -33.86 3.52 -6.72
CA ILE A 32 -34.01 4.02 -5.36
C ILE A 32 -34.90 3.00 -4.64
N THR A 33 -34.35 2.16 -3.76
CA THR A 33 -35.11 1.59 -2.63
C THR A 33 -34.19 1.12 -1.49
N LYS A 34 -33.90 2.08 -0.61
CA LYS A 34 -33.68 1.97 0.85
C LYS A 34 -33.68 0.54 1.44
N GLY A 35 -32.48 0.01 1.63
CA GLY A 35 -32.13 -0.83 2.77
C GLY A 35 -31.08 -0.08 3.57
N ARG A 36 -31.30 0.14 4.87
CA ARG A 36 -30.35 0.73 5.81
C ARG A 36 -29.12 -0.19 5.91
N ARG A 37 -28.24 -0.14 4.90
CA ARG A 37 -26.92 -0.76 4.94
C ARG A 37 -26.13 0.09 5.91
N GLY A 38 -26.02 -0.37 7.17
CA GLY A 38 -24.99 0.16 8.06
C GLY A 38 -23.70 0.19 7.25
N MET A 39 -23.05 1.36 7.20
CA MET A 39 -21.78 1.50 6.49
C MET A 39 -20.95 0.28 6.84
N GLY A 40 -20.57 -0.50 5.82
CA GLY A 40 -19.77 -1.67 6.09
C GLY A 40 -18.54 -1.16 6.82
N LYS A 41 -18.08 -1.84 7.88
CA LYS A 41 -16.86 -1.44 8.61
C LYS A 41 -15.68 -1.13 7.67
N ARG A 42 -15.69 -1.71 6.47
CA ARG A 42 -14.75 -1.41 5.37
C ARG A 42 -14.88 0.01 4.81
N ASP A 43 -16.09 0.46 4.49
CA ASP A 43 -16.33 1.78 3.89
C ASP A 43 -16.00 2.91 4.87
N ASP A 44 -16.34 2.73 6.15
CA ASP A 44 -15.98 3.65 7.24
C ASP A 44 -14.45 3.79 7.36
N LEU A 45 -13.72 2.66 7.30
CA LEU A 45 -12.26 2.65 7.36
C LEU A 45 -11.63 3.30 6.13
N ILE A 46 -12.16 3.04 4.92
CA ILE A 46 -11.68 3.68 3.69
C ILE A 46 -11.86 5.20 3.77
N ALA A 47 -13.01 5.68 4.24
CA ALA A 47 -13.26 7.11 4.44
C ALA A 47 -12.29 7.73 5.46
N GLN A 48 -12.00 7.01 6.56
CA GLN A 48 -11.03 7.44 7.56
C GLN A 48 -9.61 7.53 6.96
N TYR A 49 -9.16 6.50 6.24
CA TYR A 49 -7.84 6.48 5.60
C TYR A 49 -7.69 7.57 4.53
N ALA A 50 -8.73 7.83 3.74
CA ALA A 50 -8.73 8.92 2.76
C ALA A 50 -8.62 10.30 3.45
N SER A 51 -9.30 10.47 4.59
CA SER A 51 -9.24 11.71 5.37
C SER A 51 -7.87 11.92 6.00
N ASP A 52 -7.25 10.86 6.53
CA ASP A 52 -5.89 10.91 7.07
C ASP A 52 -4.86 11.23 5.99
N LEU A 53 -4.96 10.63 4.80
CA LEU A 53 -4.07 10.94 3.67
C LEU A 53 -4.14 12.40 3.23
N LYS A 54 -5.36 12.97 3.16
CA LYS A 54 -5.55 14.39 2.84
C LYS A 54 -5.00 15.30 3.93
N THR A 55 -5.32 15.00 5.18
CA THR A 55 -5.04 15.90 6.32
C THR A 55 -3.58 15.82 6.76
N LYS A 56 -3.01 14.62 6.81
CA LYS A 56 -1.65 14.38 7.33
C LYS A 56 -0.59 14.52 6.24
N CYS A 57 -0.90 14.07 5.03
CA CYS A 57 0.11 13.88 3.99
C CYS A 57 -0.03 14.88 2.86
N GLY A 58 -1.15 15.62 2.80
CA GLY A 58 -1.44 16.57 1.73
C GLY A 58 -1.53 15.90 0.35
N MET A 59 -1.70 14.58 0.29
CA MET A 59 -1.79 13.82 -0.95
C MET A 59 -3.24 13.59 -1.32
N GLN A 60 -3.52 13.53 -2.62
CA GLN A 60 -4.81 13.06 -3.09
C GLN A 60 -4.90 11.53 -2.89
N PRO A 61 -5.86 11.04 -2.09
CA PRO A 61 -6.06 9.61 -1.90
C PRO A 61 -6.68 9.02 -3.17
N ASP A 62 -6.02 8.03 -3.72
CA ASP A 62 -6.52 7.28 -4.86
C ASP A 62 -7.37 6.10 -4.35
N MET A 63 -8.69 6.20 -4.53
CA MET A 63 -9.67 5.30 -3.93
C MET A 63 -9.51 3.86 -4.45
N GLU A 64 -9.14 3.67 -5.72
CA GLU A 64 -8.90 2.33 -6.27
C GLU A 64 -7.71 1.66 -5.59
N LEU A 65 -6.59 2.38 -5.47
CA LEU A 65 -5.38 1.88 -4.80
C LEU A 65 -5.64 1.63 -3.32
N LEU A 66 -6.34 2.52 -2.63
CA LEU A 66 -6.74 2.34 -1.23
C LEU A 66 -7.58 1.08 -1.04
N THR A 67 -8.59 0.85 -1.88
CA THR A 67 -9.42 -0.35 -1.79
C THR A 67 -8.61 -1.61 -2.05
N LYS A 68 -7.73 -1.62 -3.06
CA LYS A 68 -6.89 -2.79 -3.36
C LYS A 68 -5.87 -3.09 -2.24
N VAL A 69 -5.24 -2.06 -1.67
CA VAL A 69 -4.36 -2.23 -0.50
C VAL A 69 -5.14 -2.70 0.71
N THR A 70 -6.36 -2.19 0.92
CA THR A 70 -7.25 -2.62 2.02
C THR A 70 -7.66 -4.09 1.86
N ILE A 71 -7.98 -4.54 0.65
CA ILE A 71 -8.25 -5.96 0.34
C ILE A 71 -6.99 -6.80 0.59
N GLY A 72 -5.81 -6.31 0.20
CA GLY A 72 -4.52 -6.96 0.44
C GLY A 72 -4.16 -7.12 1.92
N CYS A 73 -4.64 -6.22 2.78
CA CYS A 73 -4.53 -6.32 4.23
C CYS A 73 -5.53 -7.31 4.86
N GLY A 74 -6.57 -7.73 4.12
CA GLY A 74 -7.50 -8.77 4.54
C GLY A 74 -8.19 -8.47 5.88
N PRO A 75 -8.41 -9.47 6.75
CA PRO A 75 -9.14 -9.28 8.01
C PRO A 75 -8.38 -8.45 9.05
N SER A 76 -7.11 -8.14 8.82
CA SER A 76 -6.30 -7.34 9.74
C SER A 76 -6.83 -5.92 9.93
N ILE A 77 -7.65 -5.41 9.00
CA ILE A 77 -8.27 -4.08 9.12
C ILE A 77 -9.37 -4.02 10.20
N TYR A 78 -9.94 -5.17 10.60
CA TYR A 78 -11.02 -5.21 11.59
C TYR A 78 -10.52 -5.16 13.04
N ASN A 79 -9.23 -5.43 13.26
CA ASN A 79 -8.62 -5.35 14.56
C ASN A 79 -7.76 -4.09 14.63
N ALA A 80 -8.02 -3.22 15.62
CA ALA A 80 -7.32 -1.94 15.77
C ALA A 80 -5.79 -2.11 15.93
N ASP A 81 -5.37 -3.16 16.64
CA ASP A 81 -3.95 -3.46 16.84
C ASP A 81 -3.29 -3.98 15.55
N ALA A 82 -4.04 -4.72 14.73
CA ALA A 82 -3.55 -5.22 13.45
C ALA A 82 -3.70 -4.22 12.30
N ALA A 83 -4.54 -3.20 12.45
CA ALA A 83 -4.70 -2.13 11.48
C ALA A 83 -3.65 -1.04 11.66
N THR A 84 -2.97 -0.98 12.81
CA THR A 84 -1.96 0.03 13.11
C THR A 84 -0.53 -0.55 13.05
N VAL A 85 0.45 0.35 12.94
CA VAL A 85 1.89 0.03 12.94
C VAL A 85 2.59 0.88 13.99
N ALA A 86 3.26 0.21 14.94
CA ALA A 86 4.05 0.86 15.97
C ALA A 86 5.41 1.29 15.41
N ALA A 87 5.53 2.55 14.99
CA ALA A 87 6.78 3.14 14.51
C ALA A 87 7.93 3.13 15.54
N THR A 88 7.63 2.98 16.83
CA THR A 88 8.62 2.98 17.91
C THR A 88 9.33 1.62 18.06
N GLN A 89 8.74 0.55 17.52
CA GLN A 89 9.30 -0.80 17.62
C GLN A 89 9.97 -1.21 16.31
N PRO A 90 11.31 -1.36 16.28
CA PRO A 90 12.02 -1.70 15.04
C PRO A 90 11.65 -3.09 14.51
N SER A 91 11.34 -4.07 15.38
CA SER A 91 10.94 -5.42 14.97
C SER A 91 9.66 -5.45 14.14
N GLU A 92 8.70 -4.57 14.43
CA GLU A 92 7.47 -4.43 13.63
C GLU A 92 7.80 -3.88 12.23
N LEU A 93 8.70 -2.90 12.15
CA LEU A 93 9.12 -2.30 10.88
C LEU A 93 9.87 -3.30 10.01
N GLU A 94 10.72 -4.14 10.60
CA GLU A 94 11.40 -5.24 9.90
C GLU A 94 10.41 -6.29 9.41
N THR A 95 9.38 -6.60 10.20
CA THR A 95 8.33 -7.54 9.80
C THR A 95 7.51 -7.00 8.62
N VAL A 96 7.21 -5.70 8.62
CA VAL A 96 6.59 -5.01 7.49
C VAL A 96 7.50 -5.05 6.27
N LYS A 97 8.79 -4.73 6.43
CA LYS A 97 9.80 -4.81 5.35
C LYS A 97 9.81 -6.20 4.72
N ASN A 98 9.92 -7.24 5.52
CA ASN A 98 10.08 -8.61 5.06
C ASN A 98 8.79 -9.16 4.43
N ASN A 99 7.63 -8.88 5.01
CA ASN A 99 6.36 -9.41 4.49
C ASN A 99 5.76 -8.58 3.35
N PHE A 100 6.01 -7.27 3.32
CA PHE A 100 5.45 -6.39 2.30
C PHE A 100 6.48 -6.11 1.19
N LEU A 101 7.58 -5.45 1.52
CA LEU A 101 8.54 -4.99 0.51
C LEU A 101 9.27 -6.16 -0.17
N ILE A 102 9.70 -7.16 0.60
CA ILE A 102 10.44 -8.30 0.03
C ILE A 102 9.47 -9.32 -0.58
N LYS A 103 8.47 -9.80 0.18
CA LYS A 103 7.57 -10.85 -0.33
C LYS A 103 6.53 -10.38 -1.35
N LYS A 104 5.88 -9.23 -1.15
CA LYS A 104 4.81 -8.76 -2.07
C LYS A 104 5.39 -7.99 -3.25
N LEU A 105 6.30 -7.06 -3.00
CA LEU A 105 6.87 -6.21 -4.05
C LEU A 105 8.12 -6.80 -4.72
N GLY A 106 8.70 -7.86 -4.15
CA GLY A 106 9.87 -8.53 -4.71
C GLY A 106 11.15 -7.69 -4.63
N LEU A 107 11.21 -6.72 -3.71
CA LEU A 107 12.40 -5.88 -3.54
C LEU A 107 13.50 -6.66 -2.82
N ARG A 108 14.76 -6.38 -3.17
CA ARG A 108 15.91 -6.99 -2.51
C ARG A 108 16.10 -6.38 -1.13
N ASP A 109 16.47 -7.19 -0.14
CA ASP A 109 16.78 -6.66 1.18
C ASP A 109 17.96 -5.68 1.08
N GLY A 110 17.77 -4.49 1.65
CA GLY A 110 18.75 -3.42 1.68
C GLY A 110 18.38 -2.35 2.71
N PRO A 111 19.38 -1.56 3.17
CA PRO A 111 19.15 -0.47 4.11
C PRO A 111 18.21 0.61 3.52
N GLU A 112 18.10 0.69 2.20
CA GLU A 112 17.18 1.59 1.49
C GLU A 112 15.71 1.35 1.87
N LEU A 113 15.31 0.09 2.11
CA LEU A 113 13.93 -0.24 2.50
C LEU A 113 13.61 0.31 3.89
N MET A 114 14.55 0.16 4.84
CA MET A 114 14.44 0.74 6.18
C MET A 114 14.41 2.26 6.13
N GLN A 115 15.25 2.88 5.29
CA GLN A 115 15.23 4.32 5.10
C GLN A 115 13.90 4.81 4.50
N ALA A 116 13.33 4.09 3.53
CA ALA A 116 12.04 4.42 2.94
C ALA A 116 10.90 4.32 3.97
N ILE A 117 10.87 3.26 4.80
CA ILE A 117 9.88 3.11 5.87
C ILE A 117 10.00 4.27 6.87
N ASN A 118 11.21 4.62 7.30
CA ASN A 118 11.43 5.74 8.21
C ASN A 118 10.97 7.07 7.59
N LYS A 119 11.28 7.32 6.30
CA LYS A 119 10.77 8.50 5.58
C LYS A 119 9.26 8.56 5.52
N VAL A 120 8.60 7.43 5.26
CA VAL A 120 7.12 7.35 5.25
C VAL A 120 6.55 7.65 6.63
N ILE A 121 7.14 7.09 7.68
CA ILE A 121 6.74 7.35 9.07
C ILE A 121 6.94 8.81 9.45
N ASP A 122 8.05 9.41 9.03
CA ASP A 122 8.34 10.82 9.27
C ASP A 122 7.38 11.72 8.49
N THR A 123 7.01 11.34 7.26
CA THR A 123 6.00 12.02 6.42
C THR A 123 4.60 11.95 7.06
N TYR A 124 4.26 10.81 7.66
CA TYR A 124 3.01 10.65 8.40
C TYR A 124 2.99 11.45 9.70
N GLY A 125 4.18 11.69 10.27
CA GLY A 125 4.38 12.36 11.55
C GLY A 125 4.49 11.37 12.70
N ARG A 126 5.60 11.45 13.44
CA ARG A 126 5.83 10.60 14.62
C ARG A 126 4.81 10.82 15.74
N SER A 127 4.26 12.04 15.82
CA SER A 127 3.28 12.48 16.82
C SER A 127 1.95 11.75 16.75
N GLU A 128 1.61 11.15 15.61
CA GLU A 128 0.37 10.38 15.47
C GLU A 128 0.52 9.01 16.12
N ARG A 129 -0.31 8.69 17.12
CA ARG A 129 -0.22 7.39 17.79
C ARG A 129 -0.79 6.27 16.92
N ASN A 130 -1.78 6.59 16.09
CA ASN A 130 -2.50 5.62 15.27
C ASN A 130 -2.05 5.73 13.82
N LYS A 131 -0.93 5.06 13.48
CA LYS A 131 -0.43 4.99 12.11
C LYS A 131 -1.05 3.78 11.42
N TYR A 132 -1.97 4.01 10.49
CA TYR A 132 -2.64 2.91 9.80
C TYR A 132 -1.73 2.22 8.80
N ARG A 133 -1.69 0.89 8.89
CA ARG A 133 -0.90 0.01 8.03
C ARG A 133 -1.25 0.17 6.55
N VAL A 134 -2.54 0.29 6.24
CA VAL A 134 -3.06 0.52 4.88
C VAL A 134 -2.46 1.81 4.30
N VAL A 135 -2.42 2.88 5.09
CA VAL A 135 -1.89 4.17 4.64
C VAL A 135 -0.37 4.12 4.48
N VAL A 136 0.35 3.49 5.41
CA VAL A 136 1.80 3.25 5.30
C VAL A 136 2.12 2.44 4.03
N TYR A 137 1.35 1.40 3.75
CA TYR A 137 1.54 0.55 2.56
C TYR A 137 1.26 1.33 1.28
N TYR A 138 0.19 2.14 1.25
CA TYR A 138 -0.12 3.02 0.14
C TYR A 138 1.05 3.97 -0.18
N MET A 139 1.64 4.58 0.85
CA MET A 139 2.81 5.45 0.66
C MET A 139 4.03 4.70 0.17
N LEU A 140 4.32 3.51 0.71
CA LEU A 140 5.46 2.71 0.25
C LEU A 140 5.30 2.33 -1.23
N VAL A 141 4.09 1.93 -1.64
CA VAL A 141 3.80 1.62 -3.05
C VAL A 141 4.00 2.84 -3.95
N LYS A 142 3.53 4.02 -3.53
CA LYS A 142 3.74 5.30 -4.23
C LYS A 142 5.23 5.66 -4.30
N HIS A 143 5.99 5.50 -3.21
CA HIS A 143 7.42 5.81 -3.16
C HIS A 143 8.25 4.90 -4.08
N PHE A 144 7.93 3.62 -4.15
CA PHE A 144 8.63 2.67 -5.02
C PHE A 144 8.04 2.61 -6.45
N GLY A 145 6.96 3.33 -6.74
CA GLY A 145 6.28 3.31 -8.04
C GLY A 145 5.72 1.93 -8.41
N LYS A 146 5.33 1.12 -7.41
CA LYS A 146 4.85 -0.26 -7.61
C LYS A 146 3.33 -0.37 -7.69
N GLU A 147 2.67 0.69 -8.14
CA GLU A 147 1.21 0.74 -8.32
C GLU A 147 0.72 -0.39 -9.22
N ALA A 148 1.53 -0.77 -10.21
CA ALA A 148 1.29 -1.90 -11.11
C ALA A 148 1.18 -3.27 -10.41
N ALA A 149 1.74 -3.44 -9.20
CA ALA A 149 1.55 -4.66 -8.42
C ALA A 149 0.10 -4.82 -7.91
N TYR A 150 -0.65 -3.71 -7.93
CA TYR A 150 -2.06 -3.63 -7.61
C TYR A 150 -2.88 -3.20 -8.84
N ALA A 151 -2.36 -3.28 -10.08
CA ALA A 151 -3.16 -3.03 -11.28
C ALA A 151 -4.12 -4.20 -11.53
#